data_AF-A0A2T2Y9A5-F1
#
_entry.id   AF-A0A2T2Y9A5-F1
#
_cell.length_a   1.000
_cell.length_b   1.000
_cell.length_c   1.000
_cell.angle_alpha   90.00
_cell.angle_beta   90.00
_cell.angle_gamma   90.00
#
_symmetry.space_group_name_H-M   'P 1'
#
loop_
_entity.id
_entity.type
_entity.pdbx_description
1 polymer ?
#
loop_
_entity_poly.entity_id
_entity_poly.type
_entity_poly.pdbx_seq_one_letter_code
_entity_poly.pdbx_strand_id
1 'polypeptide(L)'
;MGYQYLTKDLYSFIWTIKAQYYQLFQRFRDSGKFTNLQIITQGYDYALPTYKTRWKKWYALQPILNQMINSGKWLIRPLMIKGITDEEISRKILKAIIFEVNFLFADLAQTFANVYHIDCRGTAMTFDDWFDELHLHSEKFKQIAEAYKKCIEKPPGNKVIKVALTLLLTSFL
;
A
#
# COMPACT_ATOMS: atom_id res chain seq x y z
N MET A 1 -5.54 18.80 -2.50
CA MET A 1 -5.40 17.36 -2.83
C MET A 1 -4.56 17.23 -4.09
N GLY A 2 -3.87 16.10 -4.30
CA GLY A 2 -3.00 15.88 -5.48
C GLY A 2 -3.71 15.44 -6.76
N TYR A 3 -5.03 15.27 -6.73
CA TYR A 3 -5.82 14.78 -7.87
C TYR A 3 -5.66 15.59 -9.16
N GLN A 4 -5.40 16.90 -9.05
CA GLN A 4 -5.18 17.76 -10.22
C GLN A 4 -3.96 17.38 -11.08
N TYR A 5 -3.05 16.56 -10.54
CA TYR A 5 -1.88 16.05 -11.24
C TYR A 5 -2.08 14.64 -11.80
N LEU A 6 -3.22 13.99 -11.52
CA LEU A 6 -3.51 12.66 -12.05
C LEU A 6 -4.05 12.78 -13.47
N THR A 7 -3.51 11.96 -14.36
CA THR A 7 -3.82 12.03 -15.80
C THR A 7 -4.81 10.94 -16.20
N LYS A 8 -5.43 11.11 -17.37
CA LYS A 8 -6.28 10.07 -17.98
C LYS A 8 -5.50 8.76 -18.16
N ASP A 9 -4.22 8.85 -18.56
CA ASP A 9 -3.36 7.68 -18.75
C ASP A 9 -3.19 6.86 -17.46
N LEU A 10 -3.02 7.54 -16.32
CA LEU A 10 -2.96 6.86 -15.01
C LEU A 10 -4.28 6.15 -14.71
N TYR A 11 -5.42 6.80 -14.91
CA TYR A 11 -6.72 6.18 -14.69
C TYR A 11 -6.99 5.01 -15.64
N SER A 12 -6.60 5.14 -16.91
CA SER A 12 -6.66 4.04 -17.89
C SER A 12 -5.80 2.85 -17.43
N PHE A 13 -4.62 3.10 -16.88
CA PHE A 13 -3.76 2.06 -16.31
C PHE A 13 -4.39 1.39 -15.09
N ILE A 14 -4.91 2.18 -14.14
CA ILE A 14 -5.61 1.67 -12.94
C ILE A 14 -6.82 0.83 -13.34
N TRP A 15 -7.63 1.27 -14.31
CA TRP A 15 -8.77 0.51 -14.79
C TRP A 15 -8.37 -0.77 -15.52
N THR A 16 -7.26 -0.75 -16.26
CA THR A 16 -6.70 -1.95 -16.88
C THR A 16 -6.30 -2.97 -15.82
N ILE A 17 -5.61 -2.53 -14.76
CA ILE A 17 -5.28 -3.39 -13.61
C ILE A 17 -6.56 -3.95 -12.98
N LYS A 18 -7.56 -3.10 -12.75
CA LYS A 18 -8.84 -3.53 -12.16
C LYS A 18 -9.50 -4.63 -12.99
N ALA A 19 -9.56 -4.45 -14.31
CA ALA A 19 -10.14 -5.42 -15.22
C ALA A 19 -9.37 -6.75 -15.21
N GLN A 20 -8.03 -6.71 -15.18
CA GLN A 20 -7.20 -7.91 -15.10
C GLN A 20 -7.42 -8.69 -13.80
N TYR A 21 -7.45 -8.01 -12.65
CA TYR A 21 -7.73 -8.67 -11.37
C TYR A 21 -9.18 -9.17 -11.29
N TYR A 22 -10.14 -8.43 -11.82
CA TYR A 22 -11.53 -8.89 -11.92
C TYR A 22 -11.60 -10.20 -12.70
N GLN A 23 -10.98 -10.27 -13.88
CA GLN A 23 -10.95 -11.50 -14.69
C GLN A 23 -10.26 -12.66 -13.97
N LEU A 24 -9.17 -12.39 -13.25
CA LEU A 24 -8.48 -13.39 -12.44
C LEU A 24 -9.39 -13.99 -11.37
N PHE A 25 -10.05 -13.13 -10.57
CA PHE A 25 -10.94 -13.57 -9.49
C PHE A 25 -12.20 -14.26 -10.03
N GLN A 26 -12.75 -13.74 -11.13
CA GLN A 26 -13.85 -14.37 -11.84
C GLN A 26 -13.48 -15.77 -12.31
N ARG A 27 -12.28 -15.97 -12.89
CA ARG A 27 -11.81 -17.30 -13.31
C ARG A 27 -11.67 -18.27 -12.15
N PHE A 28 -11.19 -17.82 -10.98
CA PHE A 28 -11.14 -18.69 -9.81
C PHE A 28 -12.54 -19.15 -9.39
N ARG A 29 -13.50 -18.21 -9.33
CA ARG A 29 -14.91 -18.50 -9.02
C ARG A 29 -15.52 -19.47 -10.04
N ASP A 30 -15.44 -19.12 -11.32
CA ASP A 30 -16.11 -19.83 -12.41
C ASP A 30 -15.49 -21.22 -12.67
N SER A 31 -14.23 -21.44 -12.26
CA SER A 31 -13.59 -22.75 -12.38
C SER A 31 -14.23 -23.83 -11.49
N GLY A 32 -14.90 -23.45 -10.40
CA GLY A 32 -15.41 -24.38 -9.39
C GLY A 32 -14.34 -25.16 -8.61
N LYS A 33 -13.05 -25.03 -8.96
CA LYS A 33 -11.94 -25.76 -8.33
C LYS A 33 -11.47 -25.15 -7.02
N PHE A 34 -11.71 -23.85 -6.84
CA PHE A 34 -11.18 -23.03 -5.75
C PHE A 34 -12.29 -22.44 -4.88
N THR A 35 -13.38 -23.18 -4.68
CA THR A 35 -14.57 -22.71 -3.94
C THR A 35 -14.27 -22.32 -2.49
N ASN A 36 -13.24 -22.92 -1.89
CA ASN A 36 -12.80 -22.61 -0.53
C ASN A 36 -11.52 -21.73 -0.48
N LEU A 37 -11.02 -21.27 -1.63
CA LEU A 37 -9.83 -20.44 -1.66
C LEU A 37 -10.18 -19.04 -1.16
N GLN A 38 -9.56 -18.65 -0.05
CA GLN A 38 -9.57 -17.26 0.40
C GLN A 38 -8.48 -16.47 -0.34
N ILE A 39 -8.86 -15.33 -0.91
CA ILE A 39 -7.95 -14.44 -1.63
C ILE A 39 -7.79 -13.16 -0.82
N ILE A 40 -6.55 -12.77 -0.54
CA ILE A 40 -6.24 -11.56 0.22
C ILE A 40 -5.36 -10.65 -0.61
N THR A 41 -5.82 -9.43 -0.85
CA THR A 41 -5.03 -8.36 -1.50
C THR A 41 -4.46 -7.42 -0.45
N GLN A 42 -3.28 -6.87 -0.72
CA GLN A 42 -2.66 -5.86 0.14
C GLN A 42 -2.79 -4.47 -0.46
N GLY A 43 -3.17 -3.52 0.37
CA GLY A 43 -3.05 -2.11 0.10
C GLY A 43 -1.67 -1.56 0.45
N TYR A 44 -1.49 -0.29 0.11
CA TYR A 44 -0.29 0.50 0.44
C TYR A 44 -0.65 1.63 1.39
N ASP A 45 0.26 1.96 2.29
CA ASP A 45 0.18 3.20 3.05
C ASP A 45 0.74 4.39 2.26
N TYR A 46 0.51 5.61 2.74
CA TYR A 46 0.94 6.86 2.12
C TYR A 46 2.46 7.07 2.24
N ALA A 47 3.18 6.46 1.29
CA ALA A 47 4.60 6.59 1.07
C ALA A 47 5.07 8.06 1.02
N LEU A 48 6.32 8.28 1.42
CA LEU A 48 6.91 9.60 1.61
C LEU A 48 8.05 9.80 0.60
N PRO A 49 7.82 10.54 -0.51
CA PRO A 49 8.85 10.78 -1.51
C PRO A 49 9.86 11.78 -0.96
N THR A 50 11.10 11.37 -0.73
CA THR A 50 12.16 12.25 -0.27
C THR A 50 13.57 11.70 -0.51
N TYR A 51 14.50 12.58 -0.84
CA TYR A 51 15.93 12.26 -0.88
C TYR A 51 16.61 12.34 0.49
N LYS A 52 15.88 12.72 1.55
CA LYS A 52 16.46 12.91 2.88
C LYS A 52 16.93 11.57 3.43
N THR A 53 18.22 11.31 3.33
CA THR A 53 18.91 10.21 4.03
C THR A 53 18.97 10.51 5.52
N ARG A 54 18.58 9.55 6.37
CA ARG A 54 18.64 9.70 7.82
C ARG A 54 19.78 8.87 8.41
N TRP A 55 20.59 9.52 9.23
CA TRP A 55 21.52 8.86 10.15
C TRP A 55 20.75 8.42 11.40
N LYS A 56 20.33 7.15 11.46
CA LYS A 56 19.94 6.51 12.73
C LYS A 56 21.20 5.83 13.32
N LYS A 57 21.51 6.02 14.62
CA LYS A 57 22.68 5.40 15.29
C LYS A 57 22.77 3.88 15.08
N TRP A 58 21.62 3.21 14.96
CA TRP A 58 21.50 1.76 14.74
C TRP A 58 21.55 1.32 13.27
N TYR A 59 21.51 2.27 12.33
CA TYR A 59 21.53 2.07 10.88
C TYR A 59 22.50 3.06 10.21
N ALA A 60 23.67 3.29 10.83
CA ALA A 60 24.61 4.33 10.38
C ALA A 60 25.15 4.10 8.96
N LEU A 61 25.17 2.85 8.49
CA LEU A 61 25.62 2.47 7.14
C LEU A 61 24.51 2.55 6.08
N GLN A 62 23.27 2.84 6.47
CA GLN A 62 22.11 2.80 5.55
C GLN A 62 22.24 3.77 4.36
N PRO A 63 22.73 5.02 4.52
CA PRO A 63 22.94 5.91 3.38
C PRO A 63 23.99 5.36 2.39
N ILE A 64 25.04 4.72 2.90
CA ILE A 64 26.12 4.12 2.12
C ILE A 64 25.61 2.87 1.38
N LEU A 65 24.86 2.01 2.07
CA LEU A 65 24.20 0.84 1.47
C LEU A 65 23.27 1.28 0.34
N ASN A 66 22.33 2.18 0.60
CA ASN A 66 21.37 2.66 -0.41
C ASN A 66 22.07 3.28 -1.63
N GLN A 67 23.18 3.99 -1.43
CA GLN A 67 23.99 4.54 -2.51
C GLN A 67 24.73 3.45 -3.31
N MET A 68 25.24 2.40 -2.65
CA MET A 68 25.92 1.27 -3.33
C MET A 68 24.96 0.41 -4.15
N ILE A 69 23.70 0.23 -3.72
CA ILE A 69 22.71 -0.58 -4.43
C ILE A 69 21.73 0.24 -5.28
N ASN A 70 21.96 1.54 -5.45
CA ASN A 70 21.10 2.48 -6.17
C ASN A 70 19.62 2.39 -5.74
N SER A 71 19.38 2.23 -4.44
CA SER A 71 18.07 2.11 -3.83
C SER A 71 17.66 3.42 -3.14
N GLY A 72 16.36 3.67 -2.97
CA GLY A 72 15.83 4.78 -2.17
C GLY A 72 15.39 6.01 -2.95
N LYS A 73 15.32 5.96 -4.29
CA LYS A 73 14.97 7.10 -5.16
C LYS A 73 13.93 6.73 -6.22
N TRP A 74 12.90 6.01 -5.81
CA TRP A 74 11.92 5.45 -6.74
C TRP A 74 10.73 6.37 -6.95
N LEU A 75 10.35 7.15 -5.92
CA LEU A 75 9.14 7.95 -5.96
C LEU A 75 9.44 9.41 -6.25
N ILE A 76 10.45 9.99 -5.60
CA ILE A 76 10.79 11.40 -5.81
C ILE A 76 11.44 11.66 -7.17
N ARG A 77 12.20 10.70 -7.71
CA ARG A 77 12.94 10.89 -8.97
C ARG A 77 12.01 11.10 -10.18
N PRO A 78 10.96 10.27 -10.40
CA PRO A 78 10.00 10.52 -11.47
C PRO A 78 9.28 11.87 -11.35
N LEU A 79 8.95 12.30 -10.13
CA LEU A 79 8.30 13.59 -9.87
C LEU A 79 9.23 14.75 -10.27
N MET A 80 10.50 14.69 -9.89
CA MET A 80 11.49 15.69 -10.29
C MET A 80 11.71 15.74 -11.80
N ILE A 81 11.76 14.59 -12.49
CA ILE A 81 11.87 14.53 -13.96
C ILE A 81 10.68 15.24 -14.62
N LYS A 82 9.51 15.25 -13.97
CA LYS A 82 8.31 15.98 -14.40
C LYS A 82 8.28 17.44 -13.92
N GLY A 83 9.37 17.95 -13.34
CA GLY A 83 9.47 19.33 -12.85
C GLY A 83 8.76 19.56 -11.50
N ILE A 84 8.31 18.51 -10.82
CA ILE A 84 7.67 18.61 -9.52
C ILE A 84 8.75 18.50 -8.44
N THR A 85 9.17 19.64 -7.91
CA THR A 85 10.26 19.75 -6.92
C THR A 85 9.76 20.03 -5.50
N ASP A 86 8.52 20.51 -5.36
CA ASP A 86 7.91 20.77 -4.06
C ASP A 86 7.53 19.46 -3.34
N GLU A 87 8.05 19.29 -2.12
CA GLU A 87 7.85 18.07 -1.32
C GLU A 87 6.40 17.88 -0.89
N GLU A 88 5.68 18.97 -0.59
CA GLU A 88 4.29 18.92 -0.17
C GLU A 88 3.38 18.51 -1.34
N ILE A 89 3.61 19.07 -2.53
CA ILE A 89 2.95 18.68 -3.78
C ILE A 89 3.26 17.21 -4.07
N SER A 90 4.52 16.79 -3.98
CA SER A 90 4.93 15.39 -4.18
C SER A 90 4.16 14.43 -3.28
N ARG A 91 4.05 14.76 -1.98
CA ARG A 91 3.26 13.98 -1.00
C ARG A 91 1.78 13.95 -1.35
N LYS A 92 1.20 15.09 -1.77
CA LYS A 92 -0.21 15.17 -2.20
C LYS A 92 -0.49 14.28 -3.41
N ILE A 93 0.43 14.25 -4.39
CA ILE A 93 0.32 13.42 -5.60
C ILE A 93 0.37 11.94 -5.24
N LEU A 94 1.40 11.49 -4.52
CA LEU A 94 1.49 10.08 -4.12
C LEU A 94 0.30 9.64 -3.28
N LYS A 95 -0.15 10.48 -2.35
CA LYS A 95 -1.34 10.20 -1.56
C LYS A 95 -2.57 9.95 -2.44
N ALA A 96 -2.74 10.72 -3.50
CA ALA A 96 -3.83 10.54 -4.46
C ALA A 96 -3.68 9.24 -5.26
N ILE A 97 -2.49 8.94 -5.80
CA ILE A 97 -2.21 7.68 -6.52
C ILE A 97 -2.49 6.47 -5.64
N ILE A 98 -1.94 6.46 -4.42
CA ILE A 98 -2.08 5.37 -3.45
C ILE A 98 -3.55 5.21 -3.05
N PHE A 99 -4.29 6.32 -2.90
CA PHE A 99 -5.72 6.25 -2.61
C PHE A 99 -6.48 5.51 -3.72
N GLU A 100 -6.25 5.86 -4.99
CA GLU A 100 -6.93 5.24 -6.13
C GLU A 100 -6.61 3.75 -6.24
N VAL A 101 -5.35 3.36 -6.03
CA VAL A 101 -4.94 1.94 -6.04
C VAL A 101 -5.59 1.15 -4.89
N ASN A 102 -5.61 1.70 -3.66
CA ASN A 102 -6.30 1.05 -2.54
C ASN A 102 -7.81 0.96 -2.79
N PHE A 103 -8.41 2.01 -3.36
CA PHE A 103 -9.83 2.03 -3.68
C PHE A 103 -10.19 0.92 -4.68
N LEU A 104 -9.39 0.73 -5.73
CA LEU A 104 -9.54 -0.36 -6.69
C LEU A 104 -9.61 -1.73 -6.01
N PHE A 105 -8.68 -2.04 -5.12
CA PHE A 105 -8.65 -3.36 -4.47
C PHE A 105 -9.77 -3.52 -3.43
N ALA A 106 -10.11 -2.46 -2.72
CA ALA A 106 -11.25 -2.44 -1.80
C ALA A 106 -12.58 -2.68 -2.53
N ASP A 107 -12.74 -2.14 -3.74
CA ASP A 107 -13.91 -2.36 -4.59
C ASP A 107 -13.98 -3.81 -5.11
N LEU A 108 -12.86 -4.36 -5.56
CA LEU A 108 -12.78 -5.78 -5.96
C LEU A 108 -13.10 -6.72 -4.78
N ALA A 109 -12.62 -6.43 -3.57
CA ALA A 109 -12.92 -7.22 -2.39
C ALA A 109 -14.43 -7.20 -2.04
N GLN A 110 -15.13 -6.10 -2.30
CA GLN A 110 -16.59 -6.03 -2.13
C GLN A 110 -17.35 -6.79 -3.21
N THR A 111 -16.76 -6.95 -4.40
CA THR A 111 -17.38 -7.60 -5.54
C THR A 111 -17.39 -9.12 -5.45
N PHE A 112 -16.37 -9.73 -4.81
CA PHE A 112 -16.21 -11.18 -4.75
C PHE A 112 -16.29 -11.71 -3.31
N ALA A 113 -17.11 -12.73 -3.09
CA ALA A 113 -17.40 -13.25 -1.75
C ALA A 113 -16.16 -13.75 -0.97
N ASN A 114 -15.16 -14.29 -1.66
CA ASN A 114 -13.95 -14.86 -1.08
C ASN A 114 -12.71 -13.97 -1.20
N VAL A 115 -12.86 -12.71 -1.63
CA VAL A 115 -11.77 -11.74 -1.74
C VAL A 115 -11.82 -10.74 -0.59
N TYR A 116 -10.67 -10.50 0.03
CA TYR A 116 -10.48 -9.56 1.12
C TYR A 116 -9.38 -8.56 0.76
N HIS A 117 -9.47 -7.35 1.30
CA HIS A 117 -8.46 -6.32 1.13
C HIS A 117 -7.93 -5.84 2.48
N ILE A 118 -6.61 -5.91 2.66
CA ILE A 118 -5.93 -5.34 3.82
C ILE A 118 -5.56 -3.90 3.48
N ASP A 119 -6.29 -2.96 4.07
CA ASP A 119 -6.09 -1.53 3.90
C ASP A 119 -5.00 -1.04 4.89
N CYS A 120 -3.81 -0.84 4.35
CA CYS A 120 -2.63 -0.41 5.10
C CYS A 120 -2.59 1.11 5.34
N ARG A 121 -3.56 1.90 4.84
CA ARG A 121 -3.51 3.36 4.96
C ARG A 121 -3.62 3.81 6.42
N GLY A 122 -2.68 4.62 6.86
CA GLY A 122 -2.57 5.14 8.22
C GLY A 122 -1.82 4.24 9.21
N THR A 123 -1.11 3.22 8.74
CA THR A 123 -0.29 2.32 9.58
C THR A 123 1.03 2.98 10.02
N ALA A 124 1.65 3.71 9.10
CA ALA A 124 2.84 4.53 9.24
C ALA A 124 2.43 5.99 9.38
N MET A 125 2.41 6.46 10.64
CA MET A 125 1.95 7.81 10.98
C MET A 125 3.08 8.83 10.88
N THR A 126 4.32 8.38 10.97
CA THR A 126 5.51 9.23 11.03
C THR A 126 6.53 8.85 9.97
N PHE A 127 7.44 9.78 9.67
CA PHE A 127 8.56 9.49 8.77
C PHE A 127 9.51 8.41 9.34
N ASP A 128 9.52 8.22 10.67
CA ASP A 128 10.36 7.22 11.32
C ASP A 128 9.89 5.78 11.18
N ASP A 129 8.65 5.60 10.70
CA ASP A 129 8.04 4.30 10.41
C ASP A 129 8.52 3.70 9.07
N TRP A 130 9.19 4.50 8.25
CA TRP A 130 9.68 4.15 6.91
C TRP A 130 11.19 3.90 6.94
N PHE A 131 11.61 2.77 6.37
CA PHE A 131 13.02 2.45 6.14
C PHE A 131 13.58 3.23 4.95
N ASP A 132 12.81 3.32 3.86
CA ASP A 132 13.10 4.14 2.68
C ASP A 132 11.79 4.73 2.11
N GLU A 133 11.81 5.32 0.91
CA GLU A 133 10.62 5.93 0.32
C GLU A 133 9.42 4.97 0.16
N LEU A 134 9.67 3.67 0.05
CA LEU A 134 8.67 2.64 -0.28
C LEU A 134 8.45 1.61 0.83
N HIS A 135 9.49 1.31 1.61
CA HIS A 135 9.48 0.19 2.55
C HIS A 135 9.32 0.67 3.98
N LEU A 136 8.44 0.00 4.70
CA LEU A 136 8.24 0.19 6.13
C LEU A 136 9.34 -0.49 6.95
N HIS A 137 9.49 -0.08 8.20
CA HIS A 137 10.26 -0.86 9.16
C HIS A 137 9.50 -2.13 9.60
N SER A 138 10.25 -3.13 10.09
CA SER A 138 9.73 -4.43 10.52
C SER A 138 8.59 -4.34 11.54
N GLU A 139 8.60 -3.33 12.41
CA GLU A 139 7.53 -3.09 13.39
C GLU A 139 6.17 -2.85 12.74
N LYS A 140 6.12 -2.10 11.63
CA LYS A 140 4.88 -1.86 10.90
C LYS A 140 4.50 -3.05 10.02
N PHE A 141 5.47 -3.74 9.45
CA PHE A 141 5.20 -5.02 8.77
C PHE A 141 4.59 -6.06 9.70
N LYS A 142 4.99 -6.09 10.99
CA LYS A 142 4.36 -6.95 12.00
C LYS A 142 2.86 -6.63 12.17
N GLN A 143 2.49 -5.34 12.20
CA GLN A 143 1.08 -4.94 12.30
C GLN A 143 0.27 -5.37 11.06
N ILE A 144 0.85 -5.25 9.88
CA ILE A 144 0.23 -5.73 8.63
C ILE A 144 0.08 -7.25 8.67
N ALA A 145 1.11 -7.98 9.12
CA ALA A 145 1.07 -9.44 9.26
C ALA A 145 0.00 -9.91 10.25
N GLU A 146 -0.26 -9.15 11.31
CA GLU A 146 -1.36 -9.44 12.25
C GLU A 146 -2.74 -9.28 11.58
N ALA A 147 -2.91 -8.32 10.66
CA ALA A 147 -4.15 -8.20 9.87
C ALA A 147 -4.33 -9.39 8.91
N TYR A 148 -3.25 -9.85 8.27
CA TYR A 148 -3.25 -11.09 7.48
C TYR A 148 -3.67 -12.29 8.32
N LYS A 149 -3.02 -12.48 9.47
CA LYS A 149 -3.32 -13.59 10.38
C LYS A 149 -4.79 -13.60 10.77
N LYS A 150 -5.34 -12.46 11.19
CA LYS A 150 -6.76 -12.32 11.53
C LYS A 150 -7.67 -12.67 10.35
N CYS A 151 -7.34 -12.20 9.15
CA CYS A 151 -8.10 -12.50 7.95
C CYS A 151 -8.11 -14.00 7.62
N ILE A 152 -6.96 -14.67 7.75
CA ILE A 152 -6.79 -16.10 7.46
C ILE A 152 -7.53 -16.97 8.49
N GLU A 153 -7.36 -16.68 9.78
CA GLU A 153 -7.92 -17.49 10.86
C GLU A 153 -9.42 -17.26 11.05
N LYS A 154 -9.88 -16.01 10.94
CA LYS A 154 -11.28 -15.63 11.14
C LYS A 154 -11.66 -14.49 10.18
N PRO A 155 -11.97 -14.81 8.92
CA PRO A 155 -12.33 -13.82 7.91
C PRO A 155 -13.51 -12.96 8.40
N PRO A 156 -13.35 -11.62 8.49
CA PRO A 156 -14.43 -10.75 8.95
C PRO A 156 -15.56 -10.67 7.92
N GLY A 157 -16.77 -10.32 8.37
CA GLY A 157 -17.88 -10.03 7.45
C GLY A 157 -17.60 -8.84 6.54
N ASN A 158 -16.90 -7.82 7.06
CA ASN A 158 -16.38 -6.71 6.26
C ASN A 158 -15.19 -7.17 5.40
N LYS A 159 -15.26 -6.93 4.09
CA LYS A 159 -14.23 -7.32 3.11
C LYS A 159 -12.98 -6.44 3.13
N VAL A 160 -13.05 -5.28 3.78
CA VAL A 160 -11.91 -4.36 3.93
C VAL A 160 -11.45 -4.33 5.38
N ILE A 161 -10.20 -4.75 5.60
CA ILE A 161 -9.57 -4.92 6.91
C ILE A 161 -8.56 -3.80 7.10
N LYS A 162 -8.87 -2.84 7.96
CA LYS A 162 -8.00 -1.69 8.22
C LYS A 162 -6.94 -2.02 9.27
N VAL A 163 -5.67 -1.90 8.90
CA VAL A 163 -4.54 -2.18 9.81
C VAL A 163 -4.53 -1.21 10.99
N ALA A 164 -4.65 0.10 10.73
CA ALA A 164 -4.58 1.14 11.77
C ALA A 164 -5.67 1.03 12.86
N LEU A 165 -6.85 0.50 12.53
CA LEU A 165 -7.96 0.29 13.49
C LEU A 165 -7.81 -0.99 14.32
N THR A 166 -6.94 -1.91 13.89
CA THR A 166 -6.72 -3.18 14.58
C THR A 166 -6.03 -2.98 15.94
N LEU A 167 -5.32 -1.85 16.11
CA LEU A 167 -4.63 -1.43 17.33
C LEU A 167 -5.57 -0.97 18.47
N LEU A 168 -6.75 -0.43 18.12
CA LEU A 168 -7.71 0.06 19.11
C LEU A 168 -8.49 -1.07 19.79
N LEU A 169 -8.53 -2.27 19.23
CA LEU A 169 -9.27 -3.41 19.81
C LEU A 169 -8.39 -4.32 20.67
N THR A 170 -7.07 -4.28 20.51
CA THR A 170 -6.12 -5.05 21.34
C THR A 170 -5.60 -4.28 22.56
N SER A 171 -5.99 -3.01 22.73
CA SER A 171 -5.61 -2.17 23.88
C SER A 171 -6.69 -2.11 24.97
N PHE A 172 -7.78 -2.89 24.82
CA PHE A 172 -8.88 -3.03 25.79
C PHE A 172 -9.09 -4.48 26.27
N LEU A 173 -8.10 -5.35 26.07
CA LEU A 173 -8.02 -6.70 26.66
C LEU A 173 -6.68 -6.82 27.40
#